data_AF-R9PMM5-F1
#
_entry.id   AF-R9PMM5-F1
#
_cell.length_a   1.000
_cell.length_b   1.000
_cell.length_c   1.000
_cell.angle_alpha   90.00
_cell.angle_beta   90.00
_cell.angle_gamma   90.00
#
_symmetry.space_group_name_H-M   'P 1'
#
loop_
_entity.id
_entity.type
_entity.pdbx_description
1 polymer ?
#
loop_
_entity_poly.entity_id
_entity_poly.type
_entity_poly.pdbx_seq_one_letter_code
_entity_poly.pdbx_strand_id
1 'polypeptide(L)'
;MDNSDLDSIATGSFEFKDINEREYRFMQIDRIESLLAYCKLNRNQLAKLSGISKSALYNKLDKDGNANFSQIELFKIAKALDLSVVYLLPLSQHERDLVKGPPIPASSLRFVDDMLGARRDDIEFLHGVHKLFKEYIQQRKN
;
A
#
# COMPACT_ATOMS: atom_id res chain seq x y z
N MET A 1 -24.29 -13.51 -33.82
CA MET A 1 -23.21 -12.94 -33.00
C MET A 1 -23.39 -13.52 -31.63
N ASP A 2 -22.47 -14.42 -31.28
CA ASP A 2 -22.53 -15.23 -30.07
C ASP A 2 -22.12 -14.35 -28.88
N ASN A 3 -22.82 -14.46 -27.75
CA ASN A 3 -22.66 -13.58 -26.58
C ASN A 3 -21.40 -13.91 -25.73
N SER A 4 -20.47 -14.70 -26.28
CA SER A 4 -19.27 -15.20 -25.61
C SER A 4 -18.06 -14.26 -25.65
N ASP A 5 -18.12 -13.18 -26.44
CA ASP A 5 -16.99 -12.25 -26.63
C ASP A 5 -16.92 -11.11 -25.59
N LEU A 6 -17.86 -11.06 -24.63
CA LEU A 6 -17.90 -10.02 -23.59
C LEU A 6 -17.08 -10.34 -22.32
N ASP A 7 -16.63 -11.60 -22.15
CA ASP A 7 -15.92 -12.05 -20.93
C ASP A 7 -14.40 -11.81 -20.96
N SER A 8 -13.88 -11.13 -21.99
CA SER A 8 -12.44 -10.87 -22.14
C SER A 8 -12.12 -9.40 -22.39
N ILE A 9 -12.55 -8.52 -21.47
CA ILE A 9 -11.99 -7.16 -21.45
C ILE A 9 -10.55 -7.29 -20.91
N ALA A 10 -9.59 -7.36 -21.84
CA ALA A 10 -8.17 -7.39 -21.51
C ALA A 10 -7.83 -6.19 -20.61
N THR A 11 -7.24 -6.46 -19.45
CA THR A 11 -6.78 -5.42 -18.53
C THR A 11 -5.72 -4.59 -19.25
N GLY A 12 -5.98 -3.30 -19.44
CA GLY A 12 -5.22 -2.40 -20.32
C GLY A 12 -3.79 -2.06 -19.87
N SER A 13 -3.16 -2.84 -18.99
CA SER A 13 -1.78 -2.69 -18.56
C SER A 13 -0.89 -3.73 -19.24
N PHE A 14 0.27 -3.27 -19.75
CA PHE A 14 1.19 -4.04 -20.61
C PHE A 14 1.67 -5.37 -20.00
N GLU A 15 1.60 -5.55 -18.68
CA GLU A 15 2.11 -6.71 -17.94
C GLU A 15 1.02 -7.71 -17.48
N PHE A 16 -0.27 -7.41 -17.68
CA PHE A 16 -1.38 -8.25 -17.20
C PHE A 16 -2.31 -8.75 -18.33
N LYS A 17 -1.87 -8.69 -19.59
CA LYS A 17 -2.67 -9.02 -20.78
C LYS A 17 -3.37 -10.38 -20.75
N ASP A 18 -2.80 -11.36 -20.04
CA ASP A 18 -3.33 -12.74 -19.96
C ASP A 18 -4.03 -13.04 -18.62
N ILE A 19 -4.16 -12.05 -17.73
CA ILE A 19 -4.74 -12.21 -16.40
C ILE A 19 -6.18 -11.71 -16.45
N ASN A 20 -7.12 -12.60 -16.11
CA ASN A 20 -8.53 -12.22 -16.06
C ASN A 20 -8.80 -11.23 -14.90
N GLU A 21 -9.84 -10.42 -15.01
CA GLU A 21 -10.18 -9.42 -13.98
C GLU A 21 -10.39 -10.03 -12.59
N ARG A 22 -10.95 -11.24 -12.52
CA ARG A 22 -11.16 -11.95 -11.25
C ARG A 22 -9.83 -12.27 -10.59
N GLU A 23 -8.85 -12.82 -11.31
CA GLU A 23 -7.52 -13.13 -10.79
C GLU A 23 -6.78 -11.87 -10.35
N TYR A 24 -6.84 -10.80 -11.15
CA TYR A 24 -6.29 -9.49 -10.77
C TYR A 24 -6.89 -8.98 -9.44
N ARG A 25 -8.22 -9.11 -9.30
CA ARG A 25 -8.94 -8.75 -8.07
C ARG A 25 -8.49 -9.61 -6.88
N PHE A 26 -8.36 -10.92 -7.05
CA PHE A 26 -7.86 -11.81 -5.99
C PHE A 26 -6.49 -11.38 -5.49
N MET A 27 -5.56 -11.11 -6.41
CA MET A 27 -4.22 -10.62 -6.07
C MET A 27 -4.26 -9.28 -5.32
N GLN A 28 -5.14 -8.36 -5.73
CA GLN A 28 -5.32 -7.07 -5.05
C GLN A 28 -5.86 -7.26 -3.63
N ILE A 29 -6.84 -8.14 -3.44
CA ILE A 29 -7.40 -8.45 -2.12
C ILE A 29 -6.32 -9.05 -1.22
N ASP A 30 -5.60 -10.07 -1.70
CA ASP A 30 -4.51 -10.71 -0.95
C ASP A 30 -3.45 -9.69 -0.51
N ARG A 31 -3.17 -8.71 -1.37
CA ARG A 31 -2.22 -7.65 -1.07
C ARG A 31 -2.73 -6.74 0.05
N ILE A 32 -3.98 -6.27 -0.03
CA ILE A 32 -4.59 -5.44 1.01
C ILE A 32 -4.66 -6.20 2.34
N GLU A 33 -5.03 -7.48 2.34
CA GLU A 33 -5.10 -8.31 3.54
C GLU A 33 -3.73 -8.52 4.19
N SER A 34 -2.70 -8.78 3.37
CA SER A 34 -1.32 -8.93 3.85
C SER A 34 -0.81 -7.64 4.51
N LEU A 35 -1.13 -6.48 3.92
CA LEU A 35 -0.78 -5.18 4.49
C LEU A 35 -1.55 -4.87 5.77
N LEU A 36 -2.82 -5.26 5.85
CA LEU A 36 -3.59 -5.16 7.10
C LEU A 36 -2.97 -5.98 8.22
N ALA A 37 -2.56 -7.21 7.94
CA ALA A 37 -1.85 -8.06 8.89
C ALA A 37 -0.53 -7.42 9.35
N TYR A 38 0.25 -6.89 8.42
CA TYR A 38 1.49 -6.16 8.71
C TYR A 38 1.25 -4.95 9.62
N CYS A 39 0.25 -4.13 9.30
CA CYS A 39 -0.13 -2.94 10.08
C CYS A 39 -0.87 -3.29 11.39
N LYS A 40 -1.16 -4.58 11.66
CA LYS A 40 -1.96 -5.05 12.79
C LYS A 40 -3.35 -4.40 12.85
N LEU A 41 -3.97 -4.21 11.69
CA LEU A 41 -5.29 -3.64 11.53
C LEU A 41 -6.29 -4.71 11.07
N ASN A 42 -7.53 -4.61 11.54
CA ASN A 42 -8.64 -5.40 11.02
C ASN A 42 -9.47 -4.60 10.00
N ARG A 43 -10.34 -5.29 9.26
CA ARG A 43 -11.21 -4.68 8.22
C ARG A 43 -12.09 -3.56 8.77
N ASN A 44 -12.60 -3.69 10.00
CA ASN A 44 -13.41 -2.64 10.64
C ASN A 44 -12.61 -1.36 10.93
N GLN A 45 -11.37 -1.51 11.39
CA GLN A 45 -10.45 -0.39 11.59
C GLN A 45 -10.09 0.27 10.27
N LEU A 46 -9.81 -0.53 9.22
CA LEU A 46 -9.55 0.01 7.88
C LEU A 46 -10.73 0.82 7.36
N ALA A 47 -11.96 0.30 7.46
CA ALA A 47 -13.17 1.01 7.03
C ALA A 47 -13.29 2.39 7.72
N LYS A 48 -13.04 2.43 9.04
CA LYS A 48 -13.05 3.68 9.81
C LYS A 48 -11.97 4.65 9.34
N LEU A 49 -10.75 4.19 9.13
CA LEU A 49 -9.60 5.04 8.75
C LEU A 49 -9.70 5.53 7.30
N SER A 50 -10.16 4.70 6.38
CA SER A 50 -10.29 5.04 4.95
C SER A 50 -11.57 5.81 4.64
N GLY A 51 -12.55 5.80 5.54
CA GLY A 51 -13.87 6.40 5.31
C GLY A 51 -14.71 5.63 4.27
N ILE A 52 -14.37 4.37 4.00
CA ILE A 52 -15.18 3.44 3.20
C ILE A 52 -16.19 2.78 4.11
N SER A 53 -17.45 2.65 3.68
CA SER A 53 -18.48 1.99 4.51
C SER A 53 -18.08 0.54 4.78
N LYS A 54 -18.41 0.03 5.99
CA LYS A 54 -18.07 -1.34 6.37
C LYS A 54 -18.63 -2.36 5.39
N SER A 55 -19.89 -2.21 4.98
CA SER A 55 -20.52 -3.11 4.01
C SER A 55 -19.80 -3.11 2.67
N ALA A 56 -19.43 -1.93 2.15
CA ALA A 56 -18.70 -1.83 0.89
C ALA A 56 -17.30 -2.45 0.98
N LEU A 57 -16.57 -2.19 2.08
CA LEU A 57 -15.23 -2.75 2.27
C LEU A 57 -15.27 -4.28 2.39
N TYR A 58 -16.21 -4.83 3.15
CA TYR A 58 -16.35 -6.28 3.30
C TYR A 58 -16.72 -6.95 1.98
N ASN A 59 -17.64 -6.37 1.21
CA ASN A 59 -18.01 -6.88 -0.11
C ASN A 59 -16.83 -6.84 -1.10
N LYS A 60 -16.05 -5.75 -1.10
CA LYS A 60 -14.89 -5.61 -2.01
C LYS A 60 -13.70 -6.49 -1.60
N LEU A 61 -13.58 -6.86 -0.32
CA LEU A 61 -12.59 -7.82 0.18
C LEU A 61 -13.10 -9.28 0.17
N ASP A 62 -14.31 -9.53 -0.28
CA ASP A 62 -14.83 -10.88 -0.41
C ASP A 62 -14.30 -11.52 -1.69
N LYS A 63 -13.45 -12.53 -1.59
CA LYS A 63 -12.80 -13.19 -2.73
C LYS A 63 -13.81 -13.78 -3.73
N ASP A 64 -14.95 -14.26 -3.25
CA ASP A 64 -16.00 -14.82 -4.12
C ASP A 64 -16.94 -13.75 -4.70
N GLY A 65 -16.85 -12.52 -4.21
CA GLY A 65 -17.60 -11.38 -4.72
C GLY A 65 -17.11 -10.86 -6.07
N ASN A 66 -17.85 -9.91 -6.62
CA ASN A 66 -17.63 -9.26 -7.92
C ASN A 66 -17.43 -7.74 -7.81
N ALA A 67 -17.35 -7.21 -6.58
CA ALA A 67 -17.13 -5.79 -6.36
C ALA A 67 -15.63 -5.44 -6.43
N ASN A 68 -15.28 -4.50 -7.30
CA ASN A 68 -13.92 -3.97 -7.48
C ASN A 68 -13.70 -2.68 -6.67
N PHE A 69 -12.46 -2.42 -6.25
CA PHE A 69 -12.08 -1.12 -5.71
C PHE A 69 -11.95 -0.09 -6.82
N SER A 70 -12.59 1.06 -6.64
CA SER A 70 -12.31 2.24 -7.44
C SER A 70 -10.94 2.81 -7.09
N GLN A 71 -10.34 3.56 -8.01
CA GLN A 71 -9.05 4.21 -7.78
C GLN A 71 -9.09 5.15 -6.56
N ILE A 72 -10.20 5.87 -6.35
CA ILE A 72 -10.39 6.75 -5.18
C ILE A 72 -10.38 5.94 -3.88
N GLU A 73 -11.02 4.77 -3.86
CA GLU A 73 -10.99 3.88 -2.70
C GLU A 73 -9.58 3.36 -2.42
N LEU A 74 -8.81 3.01 -3.45
CA LEU A 74 -7.41 2.61 -3.29
C LEU A 74 -6.57 3.73 -2.70
N PHE A 75 -6.73 4.99 -3.14
CA PHE A 75 -6.03 6.12 -2.52
C PHE A 75 -6.43 6.35 -1.06
N LYS A 76 -7.71 6.18 -0.72
CA LYS A 76 -8.18 6.26 0.67
C LYS A 76 -7.57 5.17 1.54
N ILE A 77 -7.48 3.93 1.04
CA ILE A 77 -6.83 2.81 1.73
C ILE A 77 -5.34 3.08 1.90
N ALA A 78 -4.65 3.51 0.84
CA ALA A 78 -3.21 3.81 0.87
C ALA A 78 -2.90 4.88 1.93
N LYS A 79 -3.69 5.96 1.95
CA LYS A 79 -3.60 7.00 2.97
C LYS A 79 -3.88 6.48 4.38
N ALA A 80 -4.89 5.63 4.55
CA ALA A 80 -5.23 5.05 5.85
C ALA A 80 -4.13 4.14 6.43
N LEU A 81 -3.36 3.49 5.55
CA LEU A 81 -2.24 2.63 5.93
C LEU A 81 -0.90 3.37 6.00
N ASP A 82 -0.87 4.67 5.65
CA ASP A 82 0.36 5.46 5.45
C ASP A 82 1.33 4.77 4.47
N LEU A 83 0.82 4.34 3.31
CA LEU A 83 1.60 3.64 2.28
C LEU A 83 1.42 4.29 0.91
N SER A 84 2.41 4.11 0.03
CA SER A 84 2.24 4.40 -1.40
C SER A 84 1.16 3.50 -1.99
N VAL A 85 0.33 4.03 -2.89
CA VAL A 85 -0.72 3.26 -3.59
C VAL A 85 -0.15 2.06 -4.35
N VAL A 86 1.12 2.15 -4.79
CA VAL A 86 1.82 1.08 -5.51
C VAL A 86 1.87 -0.20 -4.68
N TYR A 87 1.95 -0.10 -3.35
CA TYR A 87 1.93 -1.28 -2.48
C TYR A 87 0.59 -2.03 -2.52
N LEU A 88 -0.51 -1.39 -2.92
CA LEU A 88 -1.84 -2.00 -3.03
C LEU A 88 -2.10 -2.67 -4.38
N LEU A 89 -1.24 -2.41 -5.37
CA LEU A 89 -1.41 -2.99 -6.70
C LEU A 89 -0.98 -4.46 -6.69
N PRO A 90 -1.64 -5.31 -7.49
CA PRO A 90 -1.15 -6.66 -7.76
C PRO A 90 0.29 -6.63 -8.26
N LEU A 91 1.06 -7.62 -7.81
CA LEU A 91 2.42 -7.85 -8.26
C LEU A 91 2.45 -9.16 -9.01
N SER A 92 3.16 -9.21 -10.13
CA SER A 92 3.55 -10.45 -10.79
C SER A 92 4.42 -11.32 -9.87
N GLN A 93 4.57 -12.61 -10.19
CA GLN A 93 5.44 -13.48 -9.40
C GLN A 93 6.89 -12.97 -9.36
N HIS A 94 7.39 -12.45 -10.49
CA HIS A 94 8.74 -11.90 -10.58
C HIS A 94 8.92 -10.69 -9.64
N GLU A 95 7.97 -9.77 -9.62
CA GLU A 95 8.02 -8.61 -8.72
C GLU A 95 7.93 -9.04 -7.25
N ARG A 96 7.13 -10.06 -6.92
CA ARG A 96 7.07 -10.61 -5.56
C ARG A 96 8.44 -11.12 -5.08
N ASP A 97 9.23 -11.70 -5.96
CA ASP A 97 10.57 -12.20 -5.63
C ASP A 97 11.60 -11.07 -5.46
N LEU A 98 11.40 -9.94 -6.16
CA LEU A 98 12.23 -8.74 -6.08
C LEU A 98 11.89 -7.85 -4.87
N VAL A 99 10.61 -7.77 -4.50
CA VAL A 99 10.16 -6.97 -3.36
C VAL A 99 10.60 -7.65 -2.07
N LYS A 100 11.73 -7.21 -1.54
CA LYS A 100 12.29 -7.69 -0.28
C LYS A 100 12.12 -6.64 0.81
N GLY A 101 11.57 -7.07 1.94
CA GLY A 101 11.45 -6.27 3.15
C GLY A 101 10.06 -5.70 3.40
N PRO A 102 9.87 -5.06 4.56
CA PRO A 102 8.60 -4.47 4.95
C PRO A 102 8.26 -3.24 4.08
N PRO A 103 6.97 -2.94 3.88
CA PRO A 103 6.57 -1.72 3.19
C PRO A 103 7.00 -0.49 3.99
N ILE A 104 7.54 0.51 3.30
CA ILE A 104 8.02 1.76 3.89
C ILE A 104 6.85 2.75 4.03
N PRO A 105 6.67 3.40 5.20
CA PRO A 105 5.63 4.41 5.37
C PRO A 105 5.79 5.58 4.39
N ALA A 106 4.69 6.02 3.79
CA ALA A 106 4.68 7.14 2.85
C ALA A 106 5.12 8.45 3.52
N SER A 107 4.75 8.67 4.78
CA SER A 107 5.25 9.77 5.60
C SER A 107 6.78 9.79 5.73
N SER A 108 7.40 8.61 5.83
CA SER A 108 8.86 8.48 5.91
C SER A 108 9.53 8.79 4.56
N LEU A 109 8.93 8.33 3.45
CA LEU A 109 9.40 8.67 2.12
C LEU A 109 9.32 10.18 1.86
N ARG A 110 8.21 10.81 2.25
CA ARG A 110 8.04 12.27 2.16
C ARG A 110 9.07 13.01 3.00
N PHE A 111 9.35 12.55 4.21
CA PHE A 111 10.39 13.16 5.04
C PHE A 111 11.76 13.10 4.37
N VAL A 112 12.13 11.95 3.78
CA VAL A 112 13.39 11.83 3.04
C VAL A 112 13.43 12.79 1.85
N ASP A 113 12.34 12.89 1.09
CA ASP A 113 12.22 13.81 -0.05
C ASP A 113 12.40 15.28 0.38
N ASP A 114 11.69 15.68 1.43
CA ASP A 114 11.81 17.02 2.03
C ASP A 114 13.26 17.30 2.48
N MET A 115 13.97 16.30 3.02
CA MET A 115 15.36 16.42 3.46
C MET A 115 16.36 16.48 2.30
N LEU A 116 16.10 15.81 1.18
CA LEU A 116 16.96 15.88 -0.01
C LEU A 116 16.93 17.28 -0.65
N GLY A 117 15.83 18.01 -0.49
CA GLY A 117 15.69 19.40 -0.94
C GLY A 117 16.09 20.47 0.08
N ALA A 118 16.42 20.08 1.32
CA ALA A 118 16.72 21.01 2.40
C ALA A 118 18.11 21.67 2.24
N ARG A 119 18.29 22.85 2.85
CA ARG A 119 19.60 23.50 2.87
C ARG A 119 20.56 22.69 3.75
N ARG A 120 21.85 22.77 3.42
CA ARG A 120 22.92 22.09 4.16
C ARG A 120 22.87 22.36 5.67
N ASP A 121 22.67 23.62 6.07
CA ASP A 121 22.65 24.00 7.49
C ASP A 121 21.51 23.32 8.26
N ASP A 122 20.34 23.17 7.62
CA ASP A 122 19.17 22.51 8.21
C ASP A 122 19.42 21.00 8.37
N ILE A 123 20.10 20.38 7.39
CA ILE A 123 20.52 18.97 7.44
C ILE A 123 21.56 18.73 8.54
N GLU A 124 22.58 19.58 8.63
CA GLU A 124 23.63 19.48 9.65
C GLU A 124 23.06 19.67 11.06
N PHE A 125 22.13 20.61 11.23
CA PHE A 125 21.40 20.81 12.48
C PHE A 125 20.64 19.54 12.90
N LEU A 126 19.82 18.98 12.00
CA LEU A 126 19.06 17.76 12.28
C LEU A 126 19.97 16.56 12.59
N HIS A 127 21.09 16.44 11.87
CA HIS A 127 22.10 15.41 12.15
C HIS A 127 22.67 15.55 13.57
N GLY A 128 23.02 16.77 13.99
CA GLY A 128 23.51 17.06 15.34
C GLY A 128 22.50 16.68 16.43
N VAL A 129 21.22 17.06 16.26
CA VAL A 129 20.14 16.71 17.19
C VAL A 129 19.98 15.19 17.31
N HIS A 130 19.97 14.48 16.18
CA HIS A 130 19.85 13.02 16.18
C HIS A 130 21.04 12.33 16.86
N LYS A 131 22.26 12.84 16.68
CA LYS A 131 23.46 12.32 17.35
C LYS A 131 23.35 12.45 18.86
N LEU A 132 23.00 13.63 19.37
CA LEU A 132 22.79 13.88 20.80
C LEU A 132 21.72 12.96 21.39
N PHE A 133 20.61 12.77 20.66
CA PHE A 133 19.54 11.89 21.11
C PHE A 133 19.98 10.43 21.22
N LYS A 134 20.79 9.93 20.28
CA LYS A 134 21.34 8.58 20.35
C LYS A 134 22.28 8.40 21.55
N GLU A 135 23.15 9.37 21.79
CA GLU A 135 24.06 9.37 22.94
C GLU A 135 23.27 9.32 24.26
N TYR A 136 22.20 10.12 24.37
CA TYR A 136 21.30 10.11 25.53
C TYR A 136 20.62 8.76 25.78
N ILE A 137 20.05 8.13 24.74
CA ILE A 137 19.42 6.80 24.87
C ILE A 137 20.45 5.76 25.32
N GLN A 138 21.68 5.83 24.81
CA GLN A 138 22.72 4.87 25.13
C GLN A 138 23.20 5.00 26.58
N GLN A 139 23.29 6.23 27.09
CA GLN A 139 23.58 6.48 28.51
C GLN A 139 22.47 5.99 29.45
N ARG A 140 21.20 6.01 29.02
CA ARG A 140 20.07 5.49 29.81
C ARG A 140 19.96 3.97 29.87
N LYS A 141 20.64 3.26 28.97
CA LYS A 141 20.64 1.79 28.90
C LYS A 141 21.79 1.16 29.70
N ASN A 142 22.76 1.97 30.11
CA ASN A 142 23.87 1.60 30.98
C ASN A 142 23.59 2.04 32.42
#